data_AF-A0A0T6LXG7-F1
#
_entry.id   AF-A0A0T6LXG7-F1
#
_cell.length_a   1.000
_cell.length_b   1.000
_cell.length_c   1.000
_cell.angle_alpha   90.00
_cell.angle_beta   90.00
_cell.angle_gamma   90.00
#
_symmetry.space_group_name_H-M   'P 1'
#
loop_
_entity.id
_entity.type
_entity.pdbx_description
1 polymer ?
#
loop_
_entity_poly.entity_id
_entity_poly.type
_entity_poly.pdbx_seq_one_letter_code
_entity_poly.pdbx_strand_id
1 'polypeptide(L)'
;MGPLLFGMSTAEVAEALLVPEPDSRVGGPYGQEDFPDGVKAFYDAGRLACVGLDAVIGPQVWLAGFPLAGSDSGRGQRFLLDHAAEHGHRILFTPDASLALTDLGILLRDQRVGEARLTRPLFVKEAWLESEHHRDRLPLEGATD
;
A
#
# COMPACT_ATOMS: atom_id res chain seq x y z
N MET A 1 3.22 8.13 -7.25
CA MET A 1 3.85 7.89 -5.93
C MET A 1 5.35 7.97 -6.12
N GLY A 2 6.00 9.06 -5.69
CA GLY A 2 7.37 9.32 -6.17
C GLY A 2 7.43 9.18 -7.70
N PRO A 3 8.40 8.44 -8.27
CA PRO A 3 8.51 8.23 -9.72
C PRO A 3 7.50 7.22 -10.29
N LEU A 4 6.78 6.46 -9.45
CA LEU A 4 5.88 5.39 -9.88
C LEU A 4 4.50 5.89 -10.30
N LEU A 5 4.02 5.35 -11.43
CA LEU A 5 2.70 5.61 -12.00
C LEU A 5 1.96 4.29 -12.27
N PHE A 6 0.66 4.24 -11.96
CA PHE A 6 -0.16 3.09 -12.31
C PHE A 6 -0.18 2.87 -13.82
N GLY A 7 -0.12 1.60 -14.24
CA GLY A 7 0.00 1.22 -15.66
C GLY A 7 1.45 1.01 -16.14
N MET A 8 2.46 1.35 -15.35
CA MET A 8 3.84 0.96 -15.65
C MET A 8 3.98 -0.56 -15.75
N SER A 9 4.75 -1.04 -16.72
CA SER A 9 5.24 -2.40 -16.78
C SER A 9 6.29 -2.66 -15.71
N THR A 10 6.63 -3.93 -15.46
CA THR A 10 7.68 -4.31 -14.50
C THR A 10 9.03 -3.65 -14.82
N ALA A 11 9.38 -3.53 -16.10
CA ALA A 11 10.60 -2.85 -16.54
C ALA A 11 10.57 -1.34 -16.25
N GLU A 12 9.45 -0.67 -16.53
CA GLU A 12 9.28 0.76 -16.23
C GLU A 12 9.31 1.03 -14.71
N VAL A 13 8.80 0.10 -13.89
CA VAL A 13 8.90 0.21 -12.42
C VAL A 13 10.35 0.11 -11.96
N ALA A 14 11.11 -0.89 -12.44
CA ALA A 14 12.52 -1.04 -12.08
C ALA A 14 13.35 0.18 -12.52
N GLU A 15 13.11 0.69 -13.74
CA GLU A 15 13.75 1.91 -14.24
C GLU A 15 13.40 3.13 -13.37
N ALA A 16 12.13 3.32 -13.04
CA ALA A 16 11.67 4.41 -12.19
C ALA A 16 12.27 4.38 -10.77
N LEU A 17 12.53 3.18 -10.23
CA LEU A 17 13.18 2.98 -8.94
C LEU A 17 14.72 3.01 -9.03
N LEU A 18 15.29 3.17 -10.23
CA LEU A 18 16.73 3.17 -10.48
C LEU A 18 17.43 1.88 -9.99
N VAL A 19 16.74 0.74 -10.12
CA VAL A 19 17.23 -0.57 -9.73
C VAL A 19 17.30 -1.50 -10.94
N PRO A 20 18.30 -2.39 -11.03
CA PRO A 20 18.43 -3.30 -12.17
C PRO A 20 17.34 -4.38 -12.17
N GLU A 21 16.94 -4.85 -10.98
CA GLU A 21 15.91 -5.87 -10.77
C GLU A 21 15.34 -5.80 -9.35
N PRO A 22 14.14 -6.35 -9.10
CA PRO A 22 13.60 -6.50 -7.74
C PRO A 22 14.39 -7.52 -6.91
N ASP A 23 14.36 -7.38 -5.59
CA ASP A 23 14.94 -8.33 -4.63
C ASP A 23 14.25 -9.70 -4.70
N SER A 24 12.94 -9.71 -4.94
CA SER A 24 12.21 -10.95 -5.15
C SER A 24 10.96 -10.77 -6.01
N ARG A 25 10.51 -11.87 -6.61
CA ARG A 25 9.22 -11.95 -7.31
C ARG A 25 8.35 -12.96 -6.58
N VAL A 26 7.20 -12.52 -6.12
CA VAL A 26 6.27 -13.35 -5.33
C VAL A 26 5.10 -13.74 -6.24
N GLY A 27 4.78 -15.04 -6.26
CA GLY A 27 3.61 -15.56 -6.94
C GLY A 27 2.33 -15.32 -6.12
N GLY A 28 1.17 -15.37 -6.76
CA GLY A 28 -0.10 -15.14 -6.07
C GLY A 28 -1.22 -14.82 -7.04
N PRO A 29 -2.36 -14.31 -6.54
CA PRO A 29 -3.45 -13.84 -7.41
C PRO A 29 -3.02 -12.65 -8.29
N TYR A 30 -1.95 -11.96 -7.91
CA TYR A 30 -1.35 -10.84 -8.64
C TYR A 30 0.14 -11.11 -8.84
N GLY A 31 0.73 -10.50 -9.87
CA GLY A 31 2.18 -10.39 -9.92
C GLY A 31 2.66 -9.48 -8.79
N GLN A 32 3.68 -9.88 -8.04
CA GLN A 32 4.28 -9.05 -7.01
C GLN A 32 5.80 -9.02 -7.20
N GLU A 33 6.38 -7.82 -7.09
CA GLU A 33 7.82 -7.61 -7.04
C GLU A 33 8.15 -6.80 -5.78
N ASP A 34 9.09 -7.32 -4.99
CA ASP A 34 9.61 -6.65 -3.80
C ASP A 34 10.94 -6.00 -4.17
N PHE A 35 11.08 -4.71 -3.86
CA PHE A 35 12.23 -3.90 -4.18
C PHE A 35 13.00 -3.50 -2.92
N PRO A 36 14.27 -3.06 -3.08
CA PRO A 36 15.01 -2.41 -2.03
C PRO A 36 14.22 -1.26 -1.39
N ASP A 37 14.59 -0.90 -0.16
CA ASP A 37 13.95 0.18 0.60
C ASP A 37 12.44 -0.05 0.82
N GLY A 38 12.01 -1.32 0.92
CA GLY A 38 10.68 -1.67 1.41
C GLY A 38 9.52 -1.34 0.46
N VAL A 39 9.78 -1.19 -0.84
CA VAL A 39 8.72 -0.93 -1.83
C VAL A 39 8.23 -2.26 -2.41
N LYS A 40 6.91 -2.48 -2.41
CA LYS A 40 6.27 -3.65 -3.02
C LYS A 40 5.35 -3.22 -4.14
N ALA A 41 5.60 -3.70 -5.35
CA ALA A 41 4.77 -3.44 -6.52
C ALA A 41 3.86 -4.63 -6.83
N PHE A 42 2.59 -4.36 -7.10
CA PHE A 42 1.59 -5.35 -7.45
C PHE A 42 1.02 -5.05 -8.83
N TYR A 43 0.89 -6.09 -9.64
CA TYR A 43 0.59 -5.99 -11.06
C TYR A 43 -0.68 -6.75 -11.42
N ASP A 44 -1.50 -6.09 -12.25
CA ASP A 44 -2.62 -6.67 -12.96
C ASP A 44 -2.25 -6.81 -14.44
N ALA A 45 -2.34 -8.00 -15.02
CA ALA A 45 -1.96 -8.23 -16.42
C ALA A 45 -0.59 -7.61 -16.81
N GLY A 46 0.39 -7.66 -15.90
CA GLY A 46 1.73 -7.09 -16.10
C GLY A 46 1.82 -5.56 -15.97
N ARG A 47 0.80 -4.90 -15.44
CA ARG A 47 0.68 -3.45 -15.29
C ARG A 47 0.50 -3.06 -13.83
N LEU A 48 1.28 -2.09 -13.36
CA LEU A 48 1.27 -1.65 -11.97
C LEU A 48 -0.13 -1.19 -11.55
N ALA A 49 -0.67 -1.82 -10.52
CA ALA A 49 -2.02 -1.57 -10.02
C ALA A 49 -2.03 -1.23 -8.52
N CYS A 50 -1.02 -1.63 -7.77
CA CYS A 50 -0.86 -1.26 -6.37
C CYS A 50 0.62 -1.12 -5.99
N VAL A 51 0.92 -0.20 -5.07
CA VAL A 51 2.22 -0.03 -4.44
C VAL A 51 2.04 -0.06 -2.93
N GLY A 52 2.67 -1.00 -2.24
CA GLY A 52 2.73 -1.05 -0.78
C GLY A 52 4.09 -0.60 -0.27
N LEU A 53 4.11 0.15 0.83
CA LEU A 53 5.34 0.64 1.45
C LEU A 53 5.51 0.00 2.82
N ASP A 54 6.63 -0.66 3.07
CA ASP A 54 6.98 -1.22 4.37
C ASP A 54 6.95 -0.15 5.48
N ALA A 55 6.50 -0.53 6.68
CA ALA A 55 6.35 0.41 7.78
C ALA A 55 7.67 0.88 8.41
N VAL A 56 8.79 0.17 8.19
CA VAL A 56 10.08 0.41 8.87
C VAL A 56 11.15 0.86 7.87
N ILE A 57 11.30 0.11 6.78
CA ILE A 57 12.35 0.35 5.78
C ILE A 57 11.81 1.07 4.54
N GLY A 58 10.48 1.19 4.44
CA GLY A 58 9.78 1.85 3.34
C GLY A 58 10.01 3.36 3.31
N PRO A 59 9.83 4.01 2.14
CA PRO A 59 9.88 5.45 2.07
C PRO A 59 8.74 6.08 2.87
N GLN A 60 9.06 7.14 3.62
CA GLN A 60 8.05 7.91 4.34
C GLN A 60 7.18 8.71 3.36
N VAL A 61 5.87 8.52 3.48
CA VAL A 61 4.87 9.31 2.73
C VAL A 61 3.94 10.01 3.71
N TRP A 62 3.45 11.17 3.29
CA TRP A 62 2.70 12.09 4.15
C TRP A 62 1.35 12.42 3.53
N LEU A 63 0.32 12.50 4.36
CA LEU A 63 -1.00 13.03 3.99
C LEU A 63 -1.33 14.14 4.99
N ALA A 64 -1.52 15.37 4.50
CA ALA A 64 -1.82 16.54 5.34
C ALA A 64 -0.90 16.68 6.58
N GLY A 65 0.39 16.38 6.42
CA GLY A 65 1.37 16.47 7.50
C GLY A 65 1.39 15.28 8.48
N PHE A 66 0.59 14.23 8.24
CA PHE A 66 0.64 12.98 9.00
C PHE A 66 1.50 11.92 8.28
N PRO A 67 2.42 11.23 8.98
CA PRO A 67 3.25 10.18 8.38
C PRO A 67 2.44 8.88 8.24
N LEU A 68 2.18 8.43 7.01
CA LEU A 68 1.35 7.25 6.76
C LEU A 68 2.10 5.92 6.96
N ALA A 69 3.40 5.86 6.67
CA ALA A 69 4.23 4.70 6.99
C ALA A 69 4.82 4.84 8.40
N GLY A 70 4.86 3.74 9.16
CA GLY A 70 5.57 3.66 10.45
C GLY A 70 4.89 4.32 11.65
N SER A 71 3.68 4.87 11.49
CA SER A 71 2.92 5.41 12.62
C SER A 71 2.27 4.31 13.45
N ASP A 72 1.93 4.59 14.70
CA ASP A 72 1.06 3.71 15.48
C ASP A 72 -0.27 3.46 14.76
N SER A 73 -0.69 2.20 14.65
CA SER A 73 -1.92 1.80 13.95
C SER A 73 -3.16 2.56 14.43
N GLY A 74 -3.36 2.67 15.75
CA GLY A 74 -4.51 3.35 16.33
C GLY A 74 -4.54 4.85 15.99
N ARG A 75 -3.38 5.50 16.03
CA ARG A 75 -3.23 6.90 15.58
C ARG A 75 -3.49 7.06 14.09
N GLY A 76 -2.98 6.15 13.26
CA GLY A 76 -3.18 6.18 11.81
C GLY A 76 -4.64 6.03 11.41
N GLN A 77 -5.34 5.05 12.01
CA GLN A 77 -6.76 4.85 11.77
C GLN A 77 -7.59 6.07 12.20
N ARG A 78 -7.31 6.62 13.39
CA ARG A 78 -7.98 7.84 13.87
C ARG A 78 -7.76 9.00 12.90
N PHE A 79 -6.52 9.23 12.48
CA PHE A 79 -6.19 10.28 11.53
C PHE A 79 -6.96 10.15 10.21
N LEU A 80 -7.04 8.94 9.62
CA LEU A 80 -7.79 8.73 8.39
C LEU A 80 -9.28 9.03 8.54
N LEU A 81 -9.89 8.60 9.65
CA LEU A 81 -11.30 8.87 9.94
C LEU A 81 -11.55 10.39 10.07
N ASP A 82 -10.71 11.08 10.83
CA ASP A 82 -10.84 12.51 11.07
C ASP A 82 -10.61 13.31 9.77
N HIS A 83 -9.57 12.96 9.00
CA HIS A 83 -9.25 13.56 7.71
C HIS A 83 -10.38 13.36 6.69
N ALA A 84 -10.98 12.18 6.64
CA ALA A 84 -12.11 11.91 5.77
C ALA A 84 -13.35 12.72 6.16
N ALA A 85 -13.63 12.86 7.45
CA ALA A 85 -14.74 13.67 7.95
C ALA A 85 -14.54 15.16 7.64
N GLU A 86 -13.31 15.67 7.78
CA GLU A 86 -12.97 17.07 7.53
C GLU A 86 -13.03 17.44 6.04
N HIS A 87 -12.58 16.53 5.16
CA HIS A 87 -12.43 16.82 3.72
C HIS A 87 -13.47 16.13 2.82
N GLY A 88 -14.38 15.34 3.40
CA GLY A 88 -15.45 14.67 2.66
C GLY A 88 -14.99 13.45 1.84
N HIS A 89 -13.90 12.79 2.25
CA HIS A 89 -13.39 11.58 1.58
C HIS A 89 -14.26 10.36 1.87
N ARG A 90 -14.24 9.39 0.96
CA ARG A 90 -15.02 8.15 1.08
C ARG A 90 -14.23 7.10 1.86
N ILE A 91 -14.80 6.64 2.97
CA ILE A 91 -14.20 5.61 3.79
C ILE A 91 -14.74 4.24 3.41
N LEU A 92 -13.84 3.27 3.33
CA LEU A 92 -14.16 1.87 3.23
C LEU A 92 -13.42 1.09 4.32
N PHE A 93 -14.16 0.24 5.04
CA PHE A 93 -13.62 -0.71 6.00
C PHE A 93 -13.41 -2.04 5.31
N THR A 94 -12.24 -2.64 5.48
CA THR A 94 -11.90 -3.95 4.91
C THR A 94 -12.02 -5.06 5.95
N PRO A 95 -12.23 -6.33 5.54
CA PRO A 95 -12.41 -7.45 6.46
C PRO A 95 -11.22 -7.69 7.41
N ASP A 96 -10.02 -7.26 7.01
CA ASP A 96 -8.77 -7.31 7.80
C ASP A 96 -8.67 -6.16 8.83
N ALA A 97 -9.77 -5.43 9.08
CA ALA A 97 -9.86 -4.26 9.95
C ALA A 97 -8.99 -3.05 9.52
N SER A 98 -8.62 -2.99 8.24
CA SER A 98 -7.95 -1.83 7.64
C SER A 98 -8.95 -0.78 7.16
N LEU A 99 -8.42 0.40 6.82
CA LEU A 99 -9.21 1.54 6.33
C LEU A 99 -8.69 2.02 4.99
N ALA A 100 -9.60 2.33 4.07
CA ALA A 100 -9.26 2.98 2.82
C ALA A 100 -9.98 4.32 2.65
N LEU A 101 -9.24 5.30 2.11
CA LEU A 101 -9.78 6.51 1.49
C LEU A 101 -9.87 6.25 -0.01
N THR A 102 -11.04 5.81 -0.47
CA THR A 102 -11.16 5.19 -1.79
C THR A 102 -10.97 6.17 -2.94
N ASP A 103 -11.40 7.41 -2.74
CA ASP A 103 -11.23 8.51 -3.70
C ASP A 103 -9.78 9.02 -3.79
N LEU A 104 -8.96 8.72 -2.78
CA LEU A 104 -7.52 9.02 -2.80
C LEU A 104 -6.66 7.82 -3.20
N GLY A 105 -7.25 6.64 -3.37
CA GLY A 105 -6.49 5.44 -3.68
C GLY A 105 -5.62 4.93 -2.51
N ILE A 106 -5.93 5.29 -1.27
CA ILE A 106 -5.11 4.93 -0.10
C ILE A 106 -5.80 3.82 0.69
N LEU A 107 -5.10 2.72 0.93
CA LEU A 107 -5.48 1.66 1.87
C LEU A 107 -4.40 1.60 2.97
N LEU A 108 -4.77 1.93 4.20
CA LEU A 108 -3.87 1.92 5.34
C LEU A 108 -4.02 0.61 6.11
N ARG A 109 -3.00 -0.25 5.99
CA ARG A 109 -2.92 -1.53 6.71
C ARG A 109 -2.01 -1.43 7.92
N ASP A 110 -2.02 -2.47 8.74
CA ASP A 110 -1.06 -2.68 9.80
C ASP A 110 0.05 -3.66 9.37
N GLN A 111 1.24 -3.45 9.93
CA GLN A 111 2.37 -4.36 9.88
C GLN A 111 2.87 -4.61 11.30
N ARG A 112 3.02 -5.88 11.69
CA ARG A 112 3.57 -6.24 13.01
C ARG A 112 5.09 -6.12 12.98
N VAL A 113 5.64 -5.32 13.89
CA VAL A 113 7.09 -5.10 14.07
C VAL A 113 7.43 -5.36 15.52
N GLY A 114 7.91 -6.57 15.81
CA GLY A 114 8.03 -7.07 17.19
C GLY A 114 6.66 -7.09 17.86
N GLU A 115 6.50 -6.34 18.96
CA GLU A 115 5.22 -6.19 19.67
C GLU A 115 4.37 -5.01 19.18
N ALA A 116 4.92 -4.13 18.34
CA ALA A 116 4.19 -2.97 17.82
C ALA A 116 3.39 -3.32 16.56
N ARG A 117 2.30 -2.58 16.32
CA ARG A 117 1.59 -2.54 15.04
C ARG A 117 1.76 -1.16 14.43
N LEU A 118 2.49 -1.11 13.32
CA LEU A 118 2.78 0.12 12.61
C LEU A 118 1.98 0.20 11.33
N THR A 119 1.65 1.40 10.90
CA THR A 119 0.90 1.64 9.69
C THR A 119 1.76 1.41 8.44
N ARG A 120 1.14 0.76 7.45
CA ARG A 120 1.72 0.37 6.18
C ARG A 120 0.77 0.84 5.07
N PRO A 121 1.07 1.95 4.37
CA PRO A 121 0.19 2.46 3.33
C PRO A 121 0.34 1.65 2.04
N LEU A 122 -0.80 1.35 1.43
CA LEU A 122 -0.91 0.86 0.07
C LEU A 122 -1.58 1.93 -0.77
N PHE A 123 -1.01 2.20 -1.94
CA PHE A 123 -1.57 3.05 -2.98
C PHE A 123 -2.13 2.15 -4.05
N VAL A 124 -3.44 2.18 -4.22
CA VAL A 124 -4.18 1.20 -5.00
C VAL A 124 -4.96 1.94 -6.08
N LYS A 125 -4.86 1.46 -7.33
CA LYS A 125 -5.68 1.99 -8.42
C LYS A 125 -7.15 1.85 -8.07
N GLU A 126 -7.96 2.85 -8.38
CA GLU A 126 -9.39 2.93 -8.03
C GLU A 126 -10.15 1.63 -8.33
N ALA A 127 -10.00 1.07 -9.53
CA ALA A 127 -10.65 -0.19 -9.94
C ALA A 127 -10.35 -1.39 -9.02
N TRP A 128 -9.19 -1.41 -8.37
CA TRP A 128 -8.83 -2.44 -7.39
C TRP A 128 -9.47 -2.20 -6.03
N LEU A 129 -9.66 -0.95 -5.60
CA LEU A 129 -10.34 -0.63 -4.34
C LEU A 129 -11.84 -0.89 -4.40
N GLU A 130 -12.45 -0.66 -5.56
CA GLU A 130 -13.86 -0.96 -5.81
C GLU A 130 -14.14 -2.47 -5.93
N SER A 131 -13.11 -3.27 -6.18
CA SER A 131 -13.22 -4.70 -6.36
C SER A 131 -12.81 -5.44 -5.08
N GLU A 132 -13.78 -6.05 -4.39
CA GLU A 132 -13.53 -6.92 -3.23
C GLU A 132 -12.52 -8.03 -3.57
N HIS A 133 -12.59 -8.56 -4.80
CA HIS A 133 -11.65 -9.57 -5.29
C HIS A 133 -10.19 -9.09 -5.18
N HIS A 134 -9.94 -7.86 -5.62
CA HIS A 134 -8.60 -7.27 -5.68
C HIS A 134 -8.13 -6.82 -4.31
N ARG A 135 -8.91 -5.92 -3.70
CA ARG A 135 -8.62 -5.32 -2.40
C ARG A 135 -8.36 -6.35 -1.29
N ASP A 136 -9.26 -7.33 -1.13
CA ASP A 136 -9.21 -8.23 0.03
C ASP A 136 -8.17 -9.34 -0.11
N ARG A 137 -7.58 -9.49 -1.30
CA ARG A 137 -6.50 -10.45 -1.56
C ARG A 137 -5.12 -9.82 -1.70
N LEU A 138 -5.00 -8.50 -1.51
CA LEU A 138 -3.69 -7.90 -1.33
C LEU A 138 -3.01 -8.58 -0.11
N PRO A 139 -1.71 -8.90 -0.16
CA PRO A 139 -1.05 -9.59 0.95
C PRO A 139 -1.03 -8.77 2.25
N LEU A 140 -1.22 -9.46 3.37
CA LEU A 140 -0.98 -8.93 4.71
C LEU A 140 0.49 -9.21 5.09
N GLU A 141 1.18 -8.21 5.63
CA GLU A 141 2.55 -8.41 6.11
C GLU A 141 2.53 -9.16 7.46
N GLY A 142 3.35 -10.21 7.57
CA GLY A 142 3.45 -11.02 8.79
C GLY A 142 2.32 -12.03 9.00
N ALA A 143 1.43 -12.23 8.03
CA ALA A 143 0.57 -13.40 7.99
C ALA A 143 1.42 -14.62 7.58
N THR A 144 1.89 -15.39 8.55
CA THR A 144 2.29 -16.77 8.29
C THR A 144 1.02 -17.56 7.96
N ASP A 145 1.03 -18.25 6.82
CA ASP A 145 0.05 -19.30 6.48
C ASP A 145 -0.12 -20.32 7.63
#